data_AF-A0A357Y1P4-F1
#
_entry.id   AF-A0A357Y1P4-F1
#
_cell.length_a   1.000
_cell.length_b   1.000
_cell.length_c   1.000
_cell.angle_alpha   90.00
_cell.angle_beta   90.00
_cell.angle_gamma   90.00
#
_symmetry.space_group_name_H-M   'P 1'
#
loop_
_entity.id
_entity.type
_entity.pdbx_description
1 polymer ?
#
loop_
_entity_poly.entity_id
_entity_poly.type
_entity_poly.pdbx_seq_one_letter_code
_entity_poly.pdbx_strand_id
1 'polypeptide(L)' 'MKKVYVDERGWQYAVRPGLGNDIFKAFYRKPGRSWHAVRARKWFASEQEAEADLERWATEKGMKCMEG' A
#
# COMPACT_ATOMS: atom_id res chain seq x y z
N MET A 1 -5.89 -8.30 -10.00
CA MET A 1 -6.11 -6.84 -9.94
C MET A 1 -5.40 -6.33 -8.70
N LYS A 2 -4.78 -5.14 -8.76
CA LYS A 2 -4.05 -4.59 -7.60
C LYS A 2 -4.91 -3.51 -6.96
N LYS A 3 -5.18 -3.63 -5.67
CA LYS A 3 -5.94 -2.62 -4.92
C LYS A 3 -5.06 -1.38 -4.74
N VAL A 4 -5.62 -0.21 -5.04
CA VAL A 4 -4.96 1.07 -4.75
C VAL A 4 -5.86 1.88 -3.84
N TYR A 5 -5.35 2.25 -2.68
CA TYR A 5 -6.07 3.09 -1.73
C TYR A 5 -5.66 4.55 -1.93
N VAL A 6 -6.60 5.48 -1.85
CA VAL A 6 -6.34 6.91 -2.03
C VAL A 6 -6.84 7.69 -0.82
N ASP A 7 -5.97 8.52 -0.23
CA ASP A 7 -6.36 9.43 0.84
C ASP A 7 -6.95 10.75 0.30
N GLU A 8 -7.49 11.58 1.20
CA GLU A 8 -8.07 12.89 0.85
C GLU A 8 -7.06 13.87 0.22
N ARG A 9 -5.75 13.63 0.39
CA ARG A 9 -4.66 14.43 -0.18
C ARG A 9 -4.29 13.96 -1.58
N GLY A 10 -4.96 12.92 -2.09
CA GLY A 10 -4.66 12.29 -3.36
C GLY A 10 -3.42 11.39 -3.34
N TRP A 11 -2.91 11.03 -2.17
CA TRP A 11 -1.81 10.07 -2.09
C TRP A 11 -2.34 8.67 -2.35
N GLN A 12 -1.64 7.93 -3.19
CA GLN A 12 -1.98 6.57 -3.55
C GLN A 12 -1.17 5.60 -2.70
N TYR A 13 -1.78 4.53 -2.23
CA TYR A 13 -1.15 3.48 -1.43
C TYR A 13 -1.45 2.13 -2.06
N ALA A 14 -0.44 1.28 -2.19
CA ALA A 14 -0.57 -0.05 -2.78
C ALA A 14 0.49 -1.00 -2.24
N VAL A 15 0.20 -2.30 -2.20
CA VAL A 15 1.22 -3.30 -1.87
C VAL A 15 2.15 -3.50 -3.06
N ARG A 16 3.45 -3.56 -2.76
CA ARG A 16 4.48 -3.85 -3.76
C ARG A 16 5.55 -4.78 -3.19
N PRO A 17 6.19 -5.59 -4.04
CA PRO A 17 7.34 -6.38 -3.66
C PRO A 17 8.55 -5.48 -3.36
N GLY A 18 9.35 -5.90 -2.39
CA GLY A 18 10.59 -5.24 -1.98
C GLY A 18 11.83 -5.75 -2.71
N LEU A 19 13.00 -5.37 -2.20
CA LEU A 19 14.29 -5.92 -2.62
C LEU A 19 14.53 -7.23 -1.87
N GLY A 20 14.07 -8.34 -2.46
CA GLY A 20 14.14 -9.69 -1.93
C GLY A 20 13.00 -10.54 -2.49
N ASN A 21 13.23 -11.84 -2.65
CA ASN A 21 12.16 -12.75 -3.04
C ASN A 21 11.09 -12.78 -1.94
N ASP A 22 9.83 -12.70 -2.34
CA ASP A 22 8.66 -12.95 -1.50
C ASP A 22 8.48 -12.00 -0.30
N ILE A 23 9.03 -10.78 -0.34
CA ILE A 23 8.73 -9.75 0.68
C ILE A 23 7.86 -8.64 0.10
N PHE A 24 6.72 -8.40 0.74
CA PHE A 24 5.71 -7.42 0.34
C PHE A 24 5.53 -6.36 1.42
N LYS A 25 5.23 -5.13 1.00
CA LYS A 25 4.96 -4.01 1.93
C LYS A 25 4.06 -2.98 1.28
N ALA A 26 3.40 -2.17 2.12
CA ALA A 26 2.70 -0.98 1.68
C ALA A 26 3.66 0.10 1.17
N PHE A 27 3.42 0.58 -0.03
CA PHE A 27 4.09 1.74 -0.63
C PHE A 27 3.08 2.87 -0.80
N TYR A 28 3.57 4.09 -0.73
CA TYR A 28 2.80 5.29 -1.01
C TYR A 28 3.40 6.06 -2.18
N ARG A 29 2.56 6.80 -2.91
CA ARG A 29 2.94 7.68 -3.99
C ARG A 29 2.16 8.97 -3.86
N LYS A 30 2.89 10.09 -3.91
CA LYS A 30 2.27 11.41 -4.02
C LYS A 30 1.87 11.67 -5.47
N PRO A 31 0.84 12.50 -5.74
CA PRO A 31 0.52 12.94 -7.08
C PRO A 31 1.76 13.42 -7.84
N GLY A 32 2.02 12.88 -9.02
CA GLY A 32 3.19 13.24 -9.85
C GLY A 32 4.57 12.81 -9.33
N ARG A 33 4.65 11.98 -8.27
CA ARG A 33 5.91 11.46 -7.72
C ARG A 33 6.03 9.95 -7.92
N SER A 34 7.19 9.41 -7.56
CA SER A 34 7.48 7.97 -7.54
C SER A 34 6.90 7.29 -6.29
N TRP A 35 6.92 5.96 -6.30
CA TRP A 35 6.52 5.14 -5.16
C TRP A 35 7.61 5.07 -4.10
N HIS A 36 7.23 5.12 -2.84
CA HIS A 36 8.10 5.06 -1.67
C HIS A 36 7.54 4.07 -0.65
N ALA A 37 8.41 3.30 0.01
CA ALA A 37 7.98 2.37 1.06
C ALA A 37 7.43 3.14 2.27
N VAL A 38 6.30 2.69 2.82
CA VAL A 38 5.73 3.27 4.05
C VAL A 38 6.60 2.85 5.24
N ARG A 39 7.43 3.75 5.76
CA ARG A 39 8.40 3.43 6.83
C ARG A 39 7.77 2.80 8.07
N ALA A 40 6.59 3.24 8.47
CA ALA A 40 5.89 2.78 9.67
C ALA A 40 5.27 1.36 9.55
N ARG A 41 5.20 0.78 8.35
CA ARG A 41 4.60 -0.54 8.13
C ARG A 41 5.65 -1.66 8.11
N LYS A 42 5.23 -2.87 8.44
CA LYS A 42 6.09 -4.07 8.44
C LYS A 42 6.25 -4.61 7.01
N TRP A 43 7.28 -5.43 6.82
CA TRP A 43 7.40 -6.30 5.65
C TRP A 43 6.69 -7.61 5.98
N PHE A 44 6.01 -8.17 4.99
CA PHE A 44 5.31 -9.45 5.08
C PHE A 44 5.88 -10.42 4.06
N ALA A 45 5.82 -11.72 4.35
CA ALA A 45 6.26 -12.77 3.44
C ALA A 45 5.18 -13.14 2.39
N SER A 46 4.00 -12.54 2.50
CA SER A 46 2.85 -12.79 1.63
C SER A 46 2.24 -11.47 1.17
N GLU A 47 1.87 -11.41 -0.12
CA GLU A 47 1.11 -10.29 -0.68
C GLU A 47 -0.25 -10.16 0.00
N GLN A 48 -0.92 -11.29 0.31
CA GLN A 48 -2.23 -11.28 0.98
C GLN A 48 -2.14 -10.68 2.39
N GLU A 49 -1.11 -11.01 3.16
CA GLU A 49 -0.91 -10.43 4.50
C GLU A 49 -0.64 -8.92 4.42
N ALA A 50 0.17 -8.49 3.45
CA ALA A 50 0.46 -7.08 3.22
C ALA A 50 -0.80 -6.32 2.77
N GLU A 51 -1.63 -6.92 1.91
CA GLU A 51 -2.88 -6.32 1.44
C GLU A 51 -3.89 -6.22 2.58
N ALA A 52 -4.01 -7.24 3.43
CA ALA A 52 -4.88 -7.18 4.61
C ALA A 52 -4.43 -6.10 5.62
N ASP A 53 -3.11 -5.93 5.83
CA ASP A 53 -2.60 -4.83 6.67
C ASP A 53 -2.89 -3.46 6.06
N LEU A 54 -2.73 -3.32 4.74
CA LEU A 54 -3.02 -2.09 4.02
C LEU A 54 -4.53 -1.77 4.02
N GLU A 55 -5.39 -2.76 3.83
CA GLU A 55 -6.84 -2.62 3.87
C GLU A 55 -7.34 -2.17 5.24
N ARG A 56 -6.82 -2.79 6.31
CA ARG A 56 -7.11 -2.36 7.68
C ARG A 56 -6.65 -0.91 7.88
N TRP A 57 -5.45 -0.57 7.44
CA TRP A 57 -4.93 0.78 7.58
C TRP A 57 -5.75 1.82 6.82
N ALA A 58 -6.13 1.48 5.59
CA ALA A 58 -6.95 2.31 4.73
C ALA A 58 -8.30 2.58 5.41
N THR A 59 -8.91 1.55 5.99
CA THR A 59 -10.18 1.65 6.74
C THR A 59 -10.02 2.57 7.96
N GLU A 60 -8.97 2.39 8.76
CA GLU A 60 -8.68 3.24 9.93
C GLU A 60 -8.45 4.71 9.56
N LYS A 61 -7.98 4.99 8.34
CA LYS A 61 -7.66 6.33 7.85
C LYS A 61 -8.71 6.92 6.90
N GLY A 62 -9.80 6.20 6.61
CA GLY A 62 -10.83 6.65 5.68
C GLY A 62 -10.36 6.77 4.23
N MET A 63 -9.36 5.97 3.81
CA MET A 63 -8.89 5.96 2.42
C MET A 63 -9.91 5.26 1.51
N LYS A 64 -10.05 5.73 0.28
CA LYS A 64 -10.93 5.13 -0.73
C LYS A 64 -10.19 4.02 -1.48
N CYS A 65 -10.75 2.81 -1.49
CA CYS A 65 -10.26 1.73 -2.34
C CYS A 65 -10.66 2.00 -3.80
N MET A 66 -9.68 1.99 -4.69
CA MET A 66 -9.88 1.95 -6.14
C MET A 66 -9.35 0.59 -6.62
N GLU A 67 -10.27 -0.30 -6.97
CA GLU A 67 -9.94 -1.53 -7.68
C GLU A 67 -9.89 -1.23 -9.18
N GLY A 68 -8.76 -1.59 -9.81
CA GLY A 68 -8.52 -1.46 -11.25
C GLY A 68 -7.75 -2.66 -11.81
#